data_AF-A0A022Q3C4-F1
#
_entry.id   AF-A0A022Q3C4-F1
#
_cell.length_a   1.000
_cell.length_b   1.000
_cell.length_c   1.000
_cell.angle_alpha   90.00
_cell.angle_beta   90.00
_cell.angle_gamma   90.00
#
_symmetry.space_group_name_H-M   'P 1'
#
loop_
_entity.id
_entity.type
_entity.pdbx_description
1 polymer ?
#
loop_
_entity_poly.entity_id
_entity_poly.type
_entity_poly.pdbx_seq_one_letter_code
_entity_poly.pdbx_strand_id
1 'polypeptide(L)'
;MDHTSFTSEWKLIDRGTIVCPPKVMGGCAHGNLVLKSTYPDNWVSELLIKAESIDLEVGDVSEEACSCSWSAVRNFRCPTVVGVDQKHFQRHLYKGEPVIVPDVLSRTTRLSWEPLVMWRGCRKSRRTNDARILEFTVTNCVNWCKETINMHQFFNGYFEGLLDSEGLLDSEGRPKILKLEDWPPTESFQERLPRHFVDFIRCLPFKLYTHQAGYLNMPAKTSKKSLKLDLGPKICFAYGVNEDLGFCSATKLQYALSDMVHFFCYYLSLLT
;
A
#
# COMPACT_ATOMS: atom_id res chain seq x y z
N MET A 1 10.70 -19.84 -33.47
CA MET A 1 11.37 -18.75 -32.74
C MET A 1 11.79 -19.33 -31.42
N ASP A 2 13.10 -19.49 -31.25
CA ASP A 2 13.72 -20.39 -30.28
C ASP A 2 13.42 -20.02 -28.84
N HIS A 3 13.05 -21.03 -28.06
CA HIS A 3 13.14 -20.99 -26.61
C HIS A 3 14.62 -20.91 -26.22
N THR A 4 15.14 -19.70 -26.08
CA THR A 4 16.41 -19.48 -25.39
C THR A 4 16.18 -19.79 -23.92
N SER A 5 16.55 -21.00 -23.51
CA SER A 5 16.71 -21.31 -22.10
C SER A 5 17.77 -20.36 -21.55
N PHE A 6 17.39 -19.48 -20.63
CA PHE A 6 18.38 -18.76 -19.83
C PHE A 6 19.05 -19.79 -18.93
N THR A 7 20.12 -20.41 -19.42
CA THR A 7 21.06 -21.13 -18.57
C THR A 7 21.63 -20.13 -17.59
N SER A 8 21.30 -20.27 -16.31
CA SER A 8 21.90 -19.48 -15.24
C SER A 8 23.40 -19.77 -15.19
N GLU A 9 24.20 -18.97 -15.90
CA GLU A 9 25.67 -19.03 -15.92
C GLU A 9 26.33 -18.54 -14.61
N TRP A 10 25.55 -18.41 -13.53
CA TRP A 10 26.07 -18.08 -12.22
C TRP A 10 26.76 -19.29 -11.61
N LYS A 11 28.08 -19.39 -11.82
CA LYS A 11 28.93 -20.41 -11.19
C LYS A 11 29.64 -19.80 -9.99
N LEU A 12 29.43 -20.38 -8.81
CA LEU A 12 30.28 -20.16 -7.65
C LEU A 12 31.70 -20.63 -8.02
N ILE A 13 32.71 -19.77 -7.82
CA ILE A 13 34.11 -20.20 -7.91
C ILE A 13 34.50 -20.85 -6.57
N ASP A 14 35.47 -21.78 -6.60
CA ASP A 14 35.95 -22.71 -5.55
C ASP A 14 36.33 -22.12 -4.17
N ARG A 15 35.93 -20.89 -3.82
CA ARG A 15 36.18 -20.26 -2.52
C ARG A 15 35.01 -19.43 -1.97
N GLY A 16 33.78 -19.65 -2.44
CA GLY A 16 32.64 -18.84 -2.00
C GLY A 16 32.61 -17.42 -2.59
N THR A 17 33.52 -17.12 -3.52
CA THR A 17 33.58 -15.81 -4.19
C THR A 17 32.51 -15.75 -5.27
N ILE A 18 31.61 -14.77 -5.16
CA ILE A 18 30.62 -14.48 -6.18
C ILE A 18 31.22 -13.44 -7.12
N VAL A 19 31.36 -13.75 -8.41
CA VAL A 19 31.85 -12.80 -9.41
C VAL A 19 30.67 -12.00 -9.97
N CYS A 20 30.88 -10.71 -10.21
CA CYS A 20 29.92 -9.83 -10.83
C CYS A 20 29.58 -10.35 -12.24
N PRO A 21 28.29 -10.42 -12.61
CA PRO A 21 27.85 -11.10 -13.82
C PRO A 21 28.47 -10.53 -15.12
N PRO A 22 28.42 -11.29 -16.23
CA PRO A 22 28.89 -10.83 -17.54
C PRO A 22 28.16 -9.57 -18.03
N LYS A 23 28.79 -8.84 -18.97
CA LYS A 23 28.21 -7.61 -19.57
C LYS A 23 26.84 -7.84 -20.22
N VAL A 24 26.59 -9.04 -20.77
CA VAL A 24 25.30 -9.42 -21.36
C VAL A 24 24.15 -9.46 -20.34
N MET A 25 24.46 -9.59 -19.04
CA MET A 25 23.52 -9.54 -17.92
C MET A 25 23.59 -8.20 -17.15
N GLY A 26 24.23 -7.18 -17.72
CA GLY A 26 24.39 -5.86 -17.08
C GLY A 26 25.47 -5.77 -16.00
N GLY A 27 26.31 -6.79 -15.84
CA GLY A 27 27.43 -6.77 -14.89
C GLY A 27 28.77 -6.38 -15.52
N CYS A 28 29.83 -6.36 -14.70
CA CYS A 28 31.17 -5.96 -15.15
C CYS A 28 32.13 -7.12 -15.47
N ALA A 29 31.72 -8.38 -15.23
CA ALA A 29 32.49 -9.63 -15.44
C ALA A 29 33.80 -9.80 -14.64
N HIS A 30 34.28 -8.76 -13.95
CA HIS A 30 35.63 -8.75 -13.35
C HIS A 30 35.66 -8.36 -11.86
N GLY A 31 34.55 -7.89 -11.29
CA GLY A 31 34.46 -7.49 -9.88
C GLY A 31 33.98 -8.64 -8.99
N ASN A 32 34.51 -8.76 -7.77
CA ASN A 32 33.96 -9.69 -6.79
C ASN A 32 32.80 -9.02 -6.03
N LEU A 33 31.66 -9.69 -5.98
CA LEU A 33 30.55 -9.32 -5.12
C LEU A 33 30.85 -9.78 -3.69
N VAL A 34 30.83 -8.83 -2.77
CA VAL A 34 30.97 -9.10 -1.33
C VAL A 34 29.60 -8.96 -0.70
N LEU A 35 29.13 -10.03 -0.06
CA LEU A 35 27.90 -9.99 0.72
C LEU A 35 28.20 -9.19 2.00
N LYS A 36 27.66 -7.97 2.08
CA LYS A 36 27.78 -7.12 3.27
C LYS A 36 26.48 -7.18 4.04
N SER A 37 26.55 -7.62 5.29
CA SER A 37 25.42 -7.49 6.20
C SER A 37 25.16 -6.01 6.49
N THR A 38 23.90 -5.59 6.39
CA THR A 38 23.44 -4.27 6.85
C THR A 38 23.13 -4.25 8.34
N TYR A 39 23.19 -5.42 9.00
CA TYR A 39 22.93 -5.63 10.42
C TYR A 39 24.23 -5.94 11.17
N PRO A 40 24.34 -5.55 12.45
CA PRO A 40 25.44 -5.97 13.31
C PRO A 40 25.57 -7.49 13.40
N ASP A 41 26.78 -7.96 13.72
CA ASP A 41 27.01 -9.37 14.03
C ASP A 41 26.10 -9.80 15.20
N ASN A 42 25.57 -11.02 15.12
CA ASN A 42 24.61 -11.60 16.07
C ASN A 42 23.20 -10.98 16.11
N TRP A 43 22.88 -9.99 15.28
CA TRP A 43 21.53 -9.38 15.27
C TRP A 43 20.42 -10.40 15.03
N VAL A 44 20.62 -11.35 14.11
CA VAL A 44 19.65 -12.42 13.83
C VAL A 44 19.52 -13.36 15.04
N SER A 45 20.64 -13.72 15.68
CA SER A 45 20.63 -14.58 16.86
C SER A 45 19.91 -13.92 18.04
N GLU A 46 20.14 -12.63 18.28
CA GLU A 46 19.42 -11.87 19.31
C GLU A 46 17.93 -11.74 19.00
N LEU A 47 17.58 -11.58 17.72
CA LEU A 47 16.20 -11.53 17.27
C LEU A 47 15.49 -12.88 17.51
N LEU A 48 16.15 -14.00 17.19
CA LEU A 48 15.62 -15.35 17.43
C LEU A 48 15.37 -15.59 18.92
N ILE A 49 16.33 -15.26 19.80
CA ILE A 49 16.16 -15.38 21.26
C ILE A 49 14.94 -14.58 21.74
N LYS A 50 14.76 -13.36 21.21
CA LYS A 50 13.60 -12.52 21.53
C LYS A 50 12.29 -13.05 20.95
N ALA A 51 12.32 -13.75 19.81
CA ALA A 51 11.13 -14.34 19.20
C ALA A 51 10.70 -15.60 19.96
N GLU A 52 11.64 -16.48 20.32
CA GLU A 52 11.40 -17.70 21.08
C GLU A 52 10.84 -17.42 22.48
N SER A 53 11.26 -16.31 23.12
CA SER A 53 10.69 -15.90 24.40
C SER A 53 9.23 -15.43 24.30
N ILE A 54 8.77 -15.05 23.11
CA ILE A 54 7.37 -14.66 22.85
C ILE A 54 6.53 -15.87 22.43
N ASP A 55 7.14 -16.86 21.76
CA ASP A 55 6.47 -18.08 21.28
C ASP A 55 5.91 -18.94 22.42
N LEU A 56 6.51 -18.84 23.62
CA LEU A 56 5.99 -19.46 24.85
C LEU A 56 4.60 -18.94 25.28
N GLU A 57 4.10 -17.83 24.73
CA GLU A 57 2.74 -17.31 24.98
C GLU A 57 1.74 -17.66 23.87
N VAL A 58 2.20 -18.14 22.71
CA VAL A 58 1.35 -18.43 21.54
C VAL A 58 1.11 -19.93 21.43
N GLY A 59 0.27 -20.46 22.31
CA GLY A 59 -0.15 -21.87 22.23
C GLY A 59 -0.71 -22.24 20.85
N ASP A 60 -0.42 -23.47 20.41
CA ASP A 60 -0.67 -24.06 19.09
C ASP A 60 -1.91 -23.52 18.37
N VAL A 61 -1.72 -23.13 17.10
CA VAL A 61 -2.82 -22.76 16.20
C VAL A 61 -3.51 -24.03 15.75
N SER A 62 -4.54 -24.44 16.49
CA SER A 62 -5.43 -25.55 16.14
C SER A 62 -5.95 -25.44 14.69
N GLU A 63 -5.86 -26.54 13.93
CA GLU A 63 -6.38 -26.71 12.56
C GLU A 63 -7.91 -26.82 12.48
N GLU A 64 -8.63 -26.66 13.60
CA GLU A 64 -10.10 -26.70 13.61
C GLU A 64 -10.71 -25.68 12.62
N ALA A 65 -11.78 -26.12 11.96
CA ALA A 65 -12.51 -25.32 10.96
C ALA A 65 -12.95 -23.96 11.55
N CYS A 66 -12.57 -22.86 10.89
CA CYS A 66 -13.01 -21.54 11.33
C CYS A 66 -14.51 -21.33 11.09
N SER A 67 -15.26 -20.92 12.11
CA SER A 67 -16.64 -20.43 11.99
C SER A 67 -16.73 -18.98 11.47
N CYS A 68 -15.77 -18.56 10.66
CA CYS A 68 -15.62 -17.19 10.18
C CYS A 68 -16.87 -16.71 9.44
N SER A 69 -17.27 -15.46 9.66
CA SER A 69 -18.14 -14.78 8.69
C SER A 69 -17.31 -14.45 7.45
N TRP A 70 -17.79 -14.85 6.28
CA TRP A 70 -17.09 -14.65 5.02
C TRP A 70 -17.73 -13.50 4.26
N SER A 71 -16.92 -12.50 3.91
CA SER A 71 -17.34 -11.44 3.00
C SER A 71 -16.99 -11.86 1.57
N ALA A 72 -17.97 -11.80 0.67
CA ALA A 72 -17.77 -12.08 -0.74
C ALA A 72 -17.39 -10.77 -1.47
N VAL A 73 -16.19 -10.72 -2.04
CA VAL A 73 -15.76 -9.64 -2.93
C VAL A 73 -15.54 -10.24 -4.31
N ARG A 74 -16.48 -10.04 -5.25
CA ARG A 74 -16.36 -10.44 -6.67
C ARG A 74 -15.70 -11.83 -6.87
N ASN A 75 -16.17 -12.84 -6.13
CA ASN A 75 -15.74 -14.25 -6.08
C ASN A 75 -14.65 -14.66 -5.07
N PHE A 76 -14.01 -13.72 -4.36
CA PHE A 76 -13.11 -14.04 -3.25
C PHE A 76 -13.88 -14.10 -1.94
N ARG A 77 -13.70 -15.19 -1.17
CA ARG A 77 -14.18 -15.29 0.19
C ARG A 77 -13.07 -14.82 1.13
N CYS A 78 -13.27 -13.67 1.75
CA CYS A 78 -12.32 -13.15 2.73
C CYS A 78 -12.89 -13.36 4.14
N PRO A 79 -12.12 -13.99 5.07
CA PRO A 79 -12.50 -14.07 6.47
C PRO A 79 -12.65 -12.66 7.05
N THR A 80 -13.75 -12.46 7.76
CA THR A 80 -14.01 -11.23 8.51
C THR A 80 -13.58 -11.47 9.95
N VAL A 81 -12.54 -10.77 10.39
CA VAL A 81 -12.07 -10.85 11.79
C VAL A 81 -12.55 -9.61 12.53
N VAL A 82 -13.46 -9.83 13.49
CA VAL A 82 -14.01 -8.78 14.33
C VAL A 82 -13.21 -8.70 15.63
N GLY A 83 -12.87 -7.48 16.06
CA GLY A 83 -12.18 -7.25 17.33
C GLY A 83 -10.66 -7.33 17.23
N VAL A 84 -10.02 -7.90 18.25
CA VAL A 84 -8.55 -7.96 18.42
C VAL A 84 -8.06 -9.40 18.59
N ASP A 85 -8.79 -10.37 18.02
CA ASP A 85 -8.40 -11.78 18.09
C ASP A 85 -7.15 -12.06 17.25
N GLN A 86 -6.00 -11.97 17.92
CA GLN A 86 -4.68 -12.11 17.36
C GLN A 86 -4.43 -13.53 16.82
N LYS A 87 -4.89 -14.56 17.52
CA LYS A 87 -4.67 -15.96 17.13
C LYS A 87 -5.48 -16.31 15.89
N HIS A 88 -6.72 -15.83 15.83
CA HIS A 88 -7.56 -15.99 14.67
C HIS A 88 -6.95 -15.31 13.43
N PHE A 89 -6.47 -14.06 13.58
CA PHE A 89 -5.75 -13.39 12.50
C PHE A 89 -4.48 -14.15 12.07
N GLN A 90 -3.69 -14.63 13.02
CA GLN A 90 -2.47 -15.41 12.77
C GLN A 90 -2.75 -16.68 11.96
N ARG A 91 -3.86 -17.38 12.24
CA ARG A 91 -4.26 -18.56 11.47
C ARG A 91 -4.51 -18.25 10.00
N HIS A 92 -5.17 -17.14 9.69
CA HIS A 92 -5.42 -16.72 8.30
C HIS A 92 -4.16 -16.20 7.63
N LEU A 93 -3.35 -15.43 8.37
CA LEU A 93 -2.08 -14.93 7.88
C LEU A 93 -1.12 -16.07 7.49
N TYR A 94 -1.04 -17.11 8.33
CA TYR A 94 -0.23 -18.31 8.05
C TYR A 94 -0.67 -19.03 6.76
N LYS A 95 -1.97 -19.01 6.44
CA LYS A 95 -2.52 -19.59 5.21
C LYS A 95 -2.37 -18.67 3.98
N GLY A 96 -1.89 -17.45 4.15
CA GLY A 96 -1.83 -16.45 3.08
C GLY A 96 -3.20 -15.91 2.66
N GLU A 97 -4.21 -16.01 3.53
CA GLU A 97 -5.57 -15.55 3.23
C GLU A 97 -5.74 -14.06 3.54
N PRO A 98 -6.37 -13.27 2.64
CA PRO A 98 -6.63 -11.86 2.90
C PRO A 98 -7.71 -11.68 3.98
N VAL A 99 -7.44 -10.86 4.99
CA VAL A 99 -8.36 -10.62 6.12
C VAL A 99 -9.06 -9.27 5.99
N ILE A 100 -10.37 -9.25 6.23
CA ILE A 100 -11.16 -8.01 6.33
C ILE A 100 -11.43 -7.71 7.81
N VAL A 101 -11.09 -6.50 8.23
CA VAL A 101 -11.47 -5.96 9.54
C VAL A 101 -12.51 -4.87 9.32
N PRO A 102 -13.79 -5.11 9.67
CA PRO A 102 -14.82 -4.13 9.48
C PRO A 102 -14.73 -3.00 10.50
N ASP A 103 -15.29 -1.86 10.16
CA ASP A 103 -15.54 -0.74 11.07
C ASP A 103 -14.29 -0.25 11.84
N VAL A 104 -13.14 -0.21 11.18
CA VAL A 104 -11.91 0.33 11.79
C VAL A 104 -12.02 1.83 12.08
N LEU A 105 -12.90 2.54 11.36
CA LEU A 105 -13.09 3.99 11.51
C LEU A 105 -13.93 4.38 12.72
N SER A 106 -14.73 3.49 13.32
CA SER A 106 -15.44 3.82 14.58
C SER A 106 -14.48 4.15 15.73
N ARG A 107 -13.20 3.82 15.57
CA ARG A 107 -12.10 4.13 16.50
C ARG A 107 -11.46 5.50 16.26
N THR A 108 -11.82 6.22 15.19
CA THR A 108 -11.25 7.55 14.91
C THR A 108 -11.78 8.58 15.89
N THR A 109 -11.05 9.69 16.02
CA THR A 109 -11.68 10.92 16.51
C THR A 109 -12.67 11.40 15.44
N ARG A 110 -13.61 12.29 15.76
CA ARG A 110 -14.65 12.83 14.85
C ARG A 110 -14.08 13.64 13.65
N LEU A 111 -12.85 13.37 13.21
CA LEU A 111 -12.26 13.92 12.00
C LEU A 111 -12.95 13.34 10.77
N SER A 112 -13.31 14.22 9.85
CA SER A 112 -13.81 13.80 8.54
C SER A 112 -12.65 13.35 7.65
N TRP A 113 -12.83 12.17 7.05
CA TRP A 113 -11.99 11.59 6.00
C TRP A 113 -12.47 11.94 4.59
N GLU A 114 -13.42 12.88 4.49
CA GLU A 114 -13.89 13.40 3.22
C GLU A 114 -12.73 14.06 2.45
N PRO A 115 -12.52 13.72 1.16
CA PRO A 115 -11.37 14.19 0.39
C PRO A 115 -11.17 15.72 0.39
N LEU A 116 -12.25 16.50 0.26
CA LEU A 116 -12.18 17.96 0.32
C LEU A 116 -11.80 18.49 1.72
N VAL A 117 -12.24 17.82 2.79
CA VAL A 117 -11.87 18.20 4.16
C VAL A 117 -10.41 17.87 4.45
N MET A 118 -9.96 16.67 4.05
CA MET A 118 -8.55 16.28 4.10
C MET A 118 -7.69 17.30 3.35
N TRP A 119 -8.10 17.70 2.14
CA TRP A 119 -7.39 18.72 1.38
C TRP A 119 -7.33 20.09 2.08
N ARG A 120 -8.45 20.60 2.59
CA ARG A 120 -8.47 21.89 3.31
C ARG A 120 -7.53 21.89 4.51
N GLY A 121 -7.34 20.74 5.15
CA GLY A 121 -6.34 20.55 6.21
C GLY A 121 -4.90 20.80 5.75
N CYS A 122 -4.57 20.47 4.50
CA CYS A 122 -3.23 20.63 3.93
C CYS A 122 -2.84 22.08 3.67
N ARG A 123 -3.79 22.90 3.20
CA ARG A 123 -3.53 24.31 2.84
C ARG A 123 -3.01 25.13 4.01
N LYS A 124 -3.44 24.80 5.23
CA LYS A 124 -3.09 25.55 6.44
C LYS A 124 -1.65 25.31 6.91
N SER A 125 -0.96 24.29 6.39
CA SER A 125 0.40 23.90 6.82
C SER A 125 1.52 24.70 6.13
N ARG A 126 1.24 25.47 5.06
CA ARG A 126 2.23 26.31 4.37
C ARG A 126 1.74 27.75 4.13
N ARG A 127 2.64 28.73 4.31
CA ARG A 127 2.45 30.16 4.01
C ARG A 127 2.72 30.56 2.54
N THR A 128 2.82 29.61 1.62
CA THR A 128 3.28 29.88 0.25
C THR A 128 2.15 29.81 -0.76
N ASN A 129 1.82 30.95 -1.37
CA ASN A 129 0.98 31.11 -2.57
C ASN A 129 1.65 30.50 -3.82
N ASP A 130 2.17 29.28 -3.73
CA ASP A 130 2.84 28.64 -4.86
C ASP A 130 1.82 27.86 -5.69
N ALA A 131 1.55 28.34 -6.91
CA ALA A 131 0.59 27.77 -7.84
C ALA A 131 0.89 26.28 -8.16
N ARG A 132 2.16 25.85 -8.02
CA ARG A 132 2.60 24.45 -8.21
C ARG A 132 2.02 23.46 -7.20
N ILE A 133 1.49 23.95 -6.06
CA ILE A 133 0.85 23.12 -5.02
C ILE A 133 -0.57 22.65 -5.46
N LEU A 134 -1.09 23.21 -6.56
CA LEU A 134 -2.46 22.97 -7.02
C LEU A 134 -2.56 21.97 -8.17
N GLU A 135 -1.45 21.50 -8.74
CA GLU A 135 -1.46 20.56 -9.87
C GLU A 135 -0.95 19.19 -9.42
N PHE A 136 -1.70 18.13 -9.74
CA PHE A 136 -1.30 16.75 -9.49
C PHE A 136 -1.26 15.96 -10.77
N THR A 137 -0.28 15.04 -10.83
CA THR A 137 -0.29 13.97 -11.81
C THR A 137 -1.29 12.91 -11.36
N VAL A 138 -2.32 12.71 -12.16
CA VAL A 138 -3.34 11.67 -11.99
C VAL A 138 -3.21 10.67 -13.12
N THR A 139 -3.66 9.44 -12.88
CA THR A 139 -3.77 8.41 -13.90
C THR A 139 -5.20 8.38 -14.40
N ASN A 140 -5.38 8.49 -15.71
CA ASN A 140 -6.65 8.22 -16.36
C ASN A 140 -6.79 6.69 -16.50
N CYS A 141 -7.71 6.07 -15.77
CA CYS A 141 -7.89 4.62 -15.73
C CYS A 141 -8.49 4.05 -17.03
N VAL A 142 -8.96 4.90 -17.95
CA VAL A 142 -9.48 4.48 -19.26
C VAL A 142 -8.34 4.09 -20.19
N ASN A 143 -7.36 4.98 -20.34
CA ASN A 143 -6.24 4.82 -21.27
C ASN A 143 -4.89 4.54 -20.56
N TRP A 144 -4.87 4.61 -19.23
CA TRP A 144 -3.70 4.46 -18.37
C TRP A 144 -2.61 5.51 -18.58
N CYS A 145 -2.96 6.64 -19.21
CA CYS A 145 -2.08 7.79 -19.37
C CYS A 145 -2.06 8.63 -18.09
N LYS A 146 -0.89 9.21 -17.81
CA LYS A 146 -0.74 10.21 -16.75
C LYS A 146 -1.12 11.58 -17.30
N GLU A 147 -1.96 12.28 -16.58
CA GLU A 147 -2.44 13.63 -16.91
C GLU A 147 -2.17 14.56 -15.73
N THR A 148 -1.86 15.81 -16.01
CA THR A 148 -1.73 16.84 -14.96
C THR A 148 -3.06 17.57 -14.86
N ILE A 149 -3.64 17.59 -13.67
CA ILE A 149 -4.92 18.26 -13.41
C ILE A 149 -4.82 19.16 -12.19
N ASN A 150 -5.57 20.26 -12.21
CA ASN A 150 -5.73 21.08 -11.03
C ASN A 150 -6.53 20.30 -9.97
N MET A 151 -6.10 20.36 -8.72
CA MET A 151 -6.73 19.64 -7.62
C MET A 151 -8.17 20.07 -7.37
N HIS A 152 -8.50 21.35 -7.56
CA HIS A 152 -9.89 21.79 -7.46
C HIS A 152 -10.75 21.14 -8.53
N GLN A 153 -10.26 21.05 -9.77
CA GLN A 153 -10.95 20.34 -10.83
C GLN A 153 -11.08 18.85 -10.50
N PHE A 154 -10.02 18.21 -9.98
CA PHE A 154 -10.06 16.80 -9.59
C PHE A 154 -11.09 16.53 -8.48
N PHE A 155 -11.10 17.30 -7.39
CA PHE A 155 -12.06 17.05 -6.32
C PHE A 155 -13.47 17.53 -6.67
N ASN A 156 -13.65 18.63 -7.40
CA ASN A 156 -14.98 19.00 -7.86
C ASN A 156 -15.58 17.89 -8.73
N GLY A 157 -14.81 17.35 -9.68
CA GLY A 157 -15.23 16.19 -10.48
C GLY A 157 -15.50 14.92 -9.66
N TYR A 158 -14.77 14.71 -8.57
CA TYR A 158 -15.02 13.60 -7.64
C TYR A 158 -16.40 13.72 -6.96
N PHE A 159 -16.88 14.94 -6.68
CA PHE A 159 -18.11 15.20 -5.92
C PHE A 159 -19.34 15.48 -6.79
N GLU A 160 -19.19 16.29 -7.83
CA GLU A 160 -20.29 16.72 -8.71
C GLU A 160 -20.74 15.61 -9.66
N GLY A 161 -19.90 14.58 -9.82
CA GLY A 161 -20.13 13.52 -10.78
C GLY A 161 -19.69 13.93 -12.18
N LEU A 162 -19.59 12.92 -13.02
CA LEU A 162 -18.94 12.91 -14.33
C LEU A 162 -19.66 13.72 -15.43
N LEU A 163 -20.68 14.51 -15.10
CA LEU A 163 -21.66 15.02 -16.07
C LEU A 163 -21.51 16.50 -16.44
N ASP A 164 -20.99 17.36 -15.57
CA ASP A 164 -21.10 18.82 -15.78
C ASP A 164 -19.78 19.62 -15.69
N SER A 165 -18.63 18.97 -15.47
CA SER A 165 -17.35 19.68 -15.35
C SER A 165 -16.60 19.78 -16.68
N GLU A 166 -16.52 20.97 -17.26
CA GLU A 166 -15.66 21.27 -18.43
C GLU A 166 -14.23 20.74 -18.20
N GLY A 167 -13.73 19.90 -19.12
CA GLY A 167 -12.38 19.33 -19.06
C GLY A 167 -12.24 17.92 -18.46
N LEU A 168 -13.33 17.33 -17.95
CA LEU A 168 -13.35 15.94 -17.46
C LEU A 168 -13.92 14.92 -18.46
N LEU A 169 -14.24 15.35 -19.67
CA LEU A 169 -14.61 14.47 -20.78
C LEU A 169 -13.38 14.15 -21.65
N ASP A 170 -13.34 12.96 -22.23
CA ASP A 170 -12.36 12.56 -23.25
C ASP A 170 -12.72 13.15 -24.63
N SER A 171 -11.89 12.85 -25.64
CA SER A 171 -12.10 13.28 -27.02
C SER A 171 -13.41 12.77 -27.64
N GLU A 172 -14.02 11.74 -27.05
CA GLU A 172 -15.28 11.15 -27.47
C GLU A 172 -16.47 11.65 -26.64
N GLY A 173 -16.27 12.63 -25.74
CA GLY A 173 -17.31 13.18 -24.88
C GLY A 173 -17.70 12.26 -23.72
N ARG A 174 -16.91 11.22 -23.43
CA ARG A 174 -17.15 10.30 -22.32
C ARG A 174 -16.41 10.77 -21.08
N PRO A 175 -16.90 10.47 -19.89
CA PRO A 175 -16.24 10.89 -18.68
C PRO A 175 -14.92 10.17 -18.40
N LYS A 176 -13.91 10.94 -17.99
CA LYS A 176 -12.61 10.43 -17.56
C LYS A 176 -12.70 9.81 -16.17
N ILE A 177 -12.19 8.60 -16.02
CA ILE A 177 -12.02 7.96 -14.71
C ILE A 177 -10.62 8.30 -14.21
N LEU A 178 -10.53 9.22 -13.25
CA LEU A 178 -9.24 9.71 -12.76
C LEU A 178 -8.89 9.07 -11.41
N LYS A 179 -7.59 8.79 -11.23
CA LYS A 179 -7.01 8.26 -10.00
C LYS A 179 -5.77 9.04 -9.59
N LEU A 180 -5.76 9.55 -8.38
CA LEU A 180 -4.59 10.13 -7.72
C LEU A 180 -3.98 9.05 -6.82
N GLU A 181 -2.82 8.54 -7.22
CA GLU A 181 -2.06 7.52 -6.48
C GLU A 181 -0.93 8.14 -5.66
N ASP A 182 -0.49 7.42 -4.63
CA ASP A 182 0.72 7.72 -3.87
C ASP A 182 0.81 9.15 -3.33
N TRP A 183 -0.33 9.72 -2.95
CA TRP A 183 -0.37 11.06 -2.38
C TRP A 183 -0.12 11.00 -0.87
N PRO A 184 0.63 11.95 -0.29
CA PRO A 184 1.39 13.03 -0.94
C PRO A 184 2.68 12.54 -1.66
N PRO A 185 3.08 13.15 -2.80
CA PRO A 185 4.16 12.63 -3.66
C PRO A 185 5.59 12.92 -3.19
N THR A 186 5.77 13.82 -2.21
CA THR A 186 7.11 14.29 -1.79
C THR A 186 7.24 14.39 -0.28
N GLU A 187 6.21 14.92 0.36
CA GLU A 187 6.09 14.98 1.81
C GLU A 187 5.58 13.62 2.32
N SER A 188 5.84 13.28 3.58
CA SER A 188 5.19 12.13 4.20
C SER A 188 3.72 12.44 4.56
N PHE A 189 2.87 11.41 4.66
CA PHE A 189 1.49 11.59 5.14
C PHE A 189 1.43 12.27 6.52
N GLN A 190 2.39 11.95 7.41
CA GLN A 190 2.50 12.56 8.74
C GLN A 190 2.77 14.06 8.67
N GLU A 191 3.65 14.51 7.78
CA GLU A 191 3.96 15.94 7.59
C GLU A 191 2.76 16.68 6.98
N ARG A 192 2.09 16.04 6.01
CA ARG A 192 1.00 16.67 5.26
C ARG A 192 -0.29 16.77 6.06
N LEU A 193 -0.65 15.70 6.76
CA LEU A 193 -1.91 15.56 7.49
C LEU A 193 -1.67 14.96 8.88
N PRO A 194 -1.00 15.68 9.79
CA PRO A 194 -0.59 15.14 11.08
C PRO A 194 -1.76 14.66 11.94
N ARG A 195 -2.91 15.34 11.88
CA ARG A 195 -4.12 14.94 12.63
C ARG A 195 -4.71 13.64 12.11
N HIS A 196 -4.88 13.52 10.79
CA HIS A 196 -5.35 12.29 10.16
C HIS A 196 -4.34 11.15 10.32
N PHE A 197 -3.04 11.44 10.29
CA PHE A 197 -2.01 10.44 10.55
C PHE A 197 -2.14 9.83 11.95
N VAL A 198 -2.34 10.65 13.00
CA VAL A 198 -2.58 10.15 14.36
C VAL A 198 -3.80 9.24 14.41
N ASP A 199 -4.90 9.62 13.76
CA ASP A 199 -6.12 8.82 13.72
C ASP A 199 -5.95 7.54 12.88
N PHE A 200 -5.24 7.60 11.76
CA PHE A 200 -4.87 6.43 10.96
C PHE A 200 -4.12 5.40 11.82
N ILE A 201 -3.07 5.84 12.54
CA ILE A 201 -2.29 4.99 13.43
C ILE A 201 -3.14 4.40 14.56
N ARG A 202 -4.14 5.15 15.06
CA ARG A 202 -5.09 4.64 16.05
C ARG A 202 -5.97 3.52 15.50
N CYS A 203 -6.38 3.64 14.24
CA CYS A 203 -7.28 2.70 13.57
C CYS A 203 -6.60 1.45 13.03
N LEU A 204 -5.25 1.40 12.99
CA LEU A 204 -4.50 0.21 12.59
C LEU A 204 -4.96 -1.04 13.37
N PRO A 205 -5.53 -2.08 12.70
CA PRO A 205 -5.80 -3.35 13.33
C PRO A 205 -4.49 -4.14 13.46
N PHE A 206 -4.47 -5.12 14.37
CA PHE A 206 -3.32 -6.03 14.56
C PHE A 206 -1.98 -5.29 14.65
N LYS A 207 -1.90 -4.29 15.55
CA LYS A 207 -0.76 -3.38 15.69
C LYS A 207 0.58 -4.07 15.92
N LEU A 208 0.59 -5.32 16.38
CA LEU A 208 1.79 -6.13 16.47
C LEU A 208 2.48 -6.33 15.11
N TYR A 209 1.69 -6.43 14.03
CA TYR A 209 2.13 -6.57 12.65
C TYR A 209 2.14 -5.24 11.88
N THR A 210 1.16 -4.36 12.13
CA THR A 210 0.93 -3.19 11.27
C THR A 210 1.57 -1.90 11.78
N HIS A 211 1.78 -1.77 13.10
CA HIS A 211 2.35 -0.57 13.70
C HIS A 211 3.87 -0.60 13.68
N GLN A 212 4.52 0.57 13.57
CA GLN A 212 6.00 0.67 13.56
C GLN A 212 6.64 0.18 14.87
N ALA A 213 5.94 0.37 15.99
CA ALA A 213 6.39 -0.17 17.28
C ALA A 213 6.07 -1.67 17.45
N GLY A 214 5.21 -2.25 16.61
CA GLY A 214 4.84 -3.67 16.65
C GLY A 214 6.07 -4.56 16.51
N TYR A 215 6.21 -5.57 17.36
CA TYR A 215 7.39 -6.43 17.38
C TYR A 215 7.40 -7.47 16.25
N LEU A 216 6.25 -7.77 15.65
CA LEU A 216 6.13 -8.64 14.46
C LEU A 216 6.21 -7.85 13.15
N ASN A 217 6.24 -6.53 13.20
CA ASN A 217 6.48 -5.66 12.05
C ASN A 217 7.99 -5.58 11.73
N MET A 218 8.52 -6.66 11.14
CA MET A 218 9.94 -6.80 10.84
C MET A 218 10.51 -5.64 9.99
N PRO A 219 9.83 -5.14 8.94
CA PRO A 219 10.31 -3.98 8.18
C PRO A 219 10.53 -2.73 9.05
N ALA A 220 9.70 -2.52 10.08
CA ALA A 220 9.86 -1.37 10.99
C ALA A 220 11.04 -1.50 11.96
N LYS A 221 11.62 -2.70 12.12
CA LYS A 221 12.81 -2.96 12.96
C LYS A 221 14.13 -2.90 12.18
N THR A 222 14.06 -2.73 10.87
CA THR A 222 15.25 -2.68 10.01
C THR A 222 16.09 -1.44 10.30
N SER A 223 17.41 -1.56 10.15
CA SER A 223 18.32 -0.47 10.49
C SER A 223 18.14 0.70 9.52
N LYS A 224 18.35 1.95 9.97
CA LYS A 224 18.28 3.14 9.09
C LYS A 224 19.26 3.11 7.90
N LYS A 225 20.22 2.17 7.89
CA LYS A 225 21.23 1.99 6.85
C LYS A 225 20.80 1.04 5.73
N SER A 226 19.75 0.24 5.90
CA SER A 226 19.17 -0.53 4.80
C SER A 226 18.44 0.40 3.84
N LEU A 227 18.44 0.07 2.54
CA LEU A 227 17.58 0.71 1.54
C LEU A 227 16.14 0.70 2.08
N LYS A 228 15.67 1.87 2.54
CA LYS A 228 14.35 2.01 3.12
C LYS A 228 13.36 1.78 1.98
N LEU A 229 12.74 0.61 1.94
CA LEU A 229 11.56 0.38 1.11
C LEU A 229 10.55 1.49 1.49
N ASP A 230 9.96 2.11 0.48
CA ASP A 230 8.96 3.17 0.67
C ASP A 230 7.63 2.57 1.18
N LEU A 231 7.66 2.12 2.43
CA LEU A 231 6.57 1.44 3.14
C LEU A 231 5.72 2.42 3.96
N GLY A 232 5.82 3.72 3.67
CA GLY A 232 4.99 4.72 4.32
C GLY A 232 3.52 4.57 3.94
N PRO A 233 2.59 5.04 4.79
CA PRO A 233 1.20 5.10 4.39
C PRO A 233 1.04 6.04 3.19
N LYS A 234 0.35 5.54 2.16
CA LYS A 234 0.04 6.27 0.93
C LYS A 234 -1.47 6.44 0.82
N ILE A 235 -1.90 7.61 0.38
CA ILE A 235 -3.32 7.90 0.13
C ILE A 235 -3.59 7.80 -1.36
N CYS A 236 -4.72 7.16 -1.68
CA CYS A 236 -5.23 7.06 -3.03
C CYS A 236 -6.64 7.64 -3.07
N PHE A 237 -6.92 8.45 -4.10
CA PHE A 237 -8.28 8.89 -4.44
C PHE A 237 -8.60 8.40 -5.85
N ALA A 238 -9.75 7.80 -6.07
CA ALA A 238 -10.15 7.28 -7.37
C ALA A 238 -11.62 7.60 -7.63
N TYR A 239 -11.95 7.95 -8.86
CA TYR A 239 -13.34 8.13 -9.26
C TYR A 239 -14.08 6.80 -9.25
N GLY A 240 -15.38 6.87 -8.96
CA GLY A 240 -16.28 5.73 -9.08
C GLY A 240 -16.34 5.26 -10.54
N VAL A 241 -16.50 3.95 -10.71
CA VAL A 241 -16.66 3.33 -12.02
C VAL A 241 -18.10 2.85 -12.14
N ASN A 242 -18.78 3.22 -13.22
CA ASN A 242 -20.06 2.63 -13.57
C ASN A 242 -19.82 1.48 -14.56
N GLU A 243 -20.24 0.27 -14.20
CA GLU A 243 -20.11 -0.94 -15.03
C GLU A 243 -20.85 -0.79 -16.37
N ASP A 244 -21.94 -0.01 -16.40
CA ASP A 244 -22.71 0.29 -17.62
C ASP A 244 -21.90 1.10 -18.64
N LEU A 245 -20.86 1.80 -18.21
CA LEU A 245 -19.93 2.51 -19.10
C LEU A 245 -18.85 1.58 -19.68
N GLY A 246 -18.93 0.27 -19.42
CA GLY A 246 -17.98 -0.74 -19.91
C GLY A 246 -16.65 -0.77 -19.15
N PHE A 247 -16.56 -0.09 -18.01
CA PHE A 247 -15.36 -0.04 -17.18
C PHE A 247 -15.51 -0.93 -15.94
N CYS A 248 -14.49 -1.75 -15.68
CA CYS A 248 -14.58 -2.75 -14.61
C CYS A 248 -13.72 -2.43 -13.38
N SER A 249 -12.71 -1.56 -13.49
CA SER A 249 -11.78 -1.28 -12.38
C SER A 249 -10.98 0.02 -12.55
N ALA A 250 -10.77 0.73 -11.45
CA ALA A 250 -9.82 1.85 -11.35
C ALA A 250 -8.38 1.41 -11.08
N THR A 251 -8.12 0.12 -10.80
CA THR A 251 -6.78 -0.41 -10.47
C THR A 251 -6.48 -1.66 -11.28
N LYS A 252 -5.29 -1.72 -11.91
CA LYS A 252 -4.82 -2.94 -12.58
C LYS A 252 -4.52 -4.04 -11.56
N LEU A 253 -4.66 -5.29 -11.99
CA LEU A 253 -4.14 -6.40 -11.21
C LEU A 253 -2.62 -6.26 -11.09
N GLN A 254 -2.12 -6.31 -9.85
CA GLN A 254 -0.71 -6.17 -9.52
C GLN A 254 -0.34 -7.06 -8.34
N TYR A 255 0.92 -7.49 -8.29
CA TYR A 255 1.47 -8.18 -7.13
C TYR A 255 2.07 -7.18 -6.15
N ALA A 256 1.84 -7.37 -4.86
CA ALA A 256 2.45 -6.56 -3.81
C ALA A 256 3.79 -7.17 -3.38
N LEU A 257 4.86 -6.37 -3.37
CA LEU A 257 6.21 -6.81 -2.97
C LEU A 257 6.35 -7.09 -1.46
N SER A 258 5.36 -6.68 -0.66
CA SER A 258 5.29 -6.87 0.78
C SER A 258 3.85 -7.05 1.22
N ASP A 259 3.66 -7.41 2.49
CA ASP A 259 2.36 -7.35 3.13
C ASP A 259 1.84 -5.90 3.11
N MET A 260 0.54 -5.74 2.81
CA MET A 260 -0.11 -4.45 2.66
C MET A 260 -1.40 -4.40 3.47
N VAL A 261 -1.69 -3.24 4.05
CA VAL A 261 -2.96 -2.97 4.72
C VAL A 261 -3.66 -1.83 3.98
N HIS A 262 -4.83 -2.12 3.42
CA HIS A 262 -5.66 -1.13 2.74
C HIS A 262 -6.75 -0.61 3.68
N PHE A 263 -6.83 0.71 3.82
CA PHE A 263 -7.87 1.39 4.59
C PHE A 263 -8.86 2.05 3.64
N PHE A 264 -10.11 1.61 3.71
CA PHE A 264 -11.20 2.25 2.99
C PHE A 264 -11.85 3.30 3.89
N CYS A 265 -11.51 4.58 3.64
CA CYS A 265 -11.88 5.67 4.55
C CYS A 265 -13.17 6.40 4.16
N TYR A 266 -13.47 6.49 2.87
CA TYR A 266 -14.56 7.31 2.36
C TYR A 266 -15.05 6.79 1.01
N TYR A 267 -16.36 6.85 0.79
CA TYR A 267 -16.97 6.70 -0.52
C TYR A 267 -18.11 7.70 -0.67
N LEU A 268 -18.32 8.15 -1.90
CA LEU A 268 -19.49 8.92 -2.29
C LEU A 268 -20.31 8.06 -3.24
N SER A 269 -21.57 7.80 -2.88
CA SER A 269 -22.55 7.24 -3.79
C SER A 269 -23.44 8.37 -4.25
N LEU A 270 -23.35 8.72 -5.55
CA LEU A 270 -24.32 9.57 -6.19
C LEU A 270 -25.54 8.68 -6.46
N LEU A 271 -26.60 8.86 -5.67
CA LEU A 271 -27.89 8.24 -5.94
C LEU A 271 -28.41 8.84 -7.24
N THR A 272 -28.35 8.07 -8.32
CA THR A 272 -29.10 8.33 -9.56
C THR A 272 -30.51 7.82 -9.42
#